data_AF-A0A2N0TRJ5-F1
#
_entry.id   AF-A0A2N0TRJ5-F1
#
_cell.length_a   1.000
_cell.length_b   1.000
_cell.length_c   1.000
_cell.angle_alpha   90.00
_cell.angle_beta   90.00
_cell.angle_gamma   90.00
#
_symmetry.space_group_name_H-M   'P 1'
#
loop_
_entity.id
_entity.type
_entity.pdbx_description
1 polymer ?
#
loop_
_entity_poly.entity_id
_entity_poly.type
_entity_poly.pdbx_seq_one_letter_code
_entity_poly.pdbx_strand_id
1 'polypeptide(L)'
;MDIKLENDKINLYVDNRSEPMYSIGWYELGNTVKINGSEISEWIDHLQNKDWVDITGLYKLARKIHKSLPRNRIDWVQTFYPVEKDLFLKQLESEGNSRSDSEEVNFQYLLDKIQKRRNFTFKLNKIDPNLIERRVMENLRLNGIS
;
A
#
# COMPACT_ATOMS: atom_id res chain seq x y z
N MET A 1 9.01 8.68 -5.41
CA MET A 1 9.90 7.50 -5.48
C MET A 1 10.07 6.97 -6.91
N ASP A 2 11.29 6.56 -7.28
CA ASP A 2 11.61 5.83 -8.51
C ASP A 2 11.99 4.36 -8.26
N ILE A 3 11.73 3.50 -9.25
CA ILE A 3 11.79 2.04 -9.08
C ILE A 3 12.49 1.40 -10.27
N LYS A 4 13.60 0.71 -10.01
CA LYS A 4 14.33 -0.09 -11.01
C LYS A 4 14.33 -1.56 -10.62
N LEU A 5 14.38 -2.42 -11.64
CA LEU A 5 14.42 -3.88 -11.51
C LEU A 5 15.78 -4.33 -12.06
N GLU A 6 16.66 -4.79 -11.18
CA GLU A 6 18.08 -5.03 -11.49
C GLU A 6 18.56 -6.26 -10.72
N ASN A 7 19.26 -7.20 -11.38
CA ASN A 7 19.97 -8.32 -10.75
C ASN A 7 19.16 -9.05 -9.65
N ASP A 8 17.98 -9.51 -10.02
CA ASP A 8 17.04 -10.21 -9.13
C ASP A 8 16.52 -9.42 -7.93
N LYS A 9 16.59 -8.09 -8.01
CA LYS A 9 16.15 -7.18 -6.97
C LYS A 9 15.32 -6.03 -7.52
N ILE A 10 14.53 -5.45 -6.63
CA ILE A 10 13.83 -4.20 -6.81
C ILE A 10 14.57 -3.15 -6.03
N ASN A 11 14.96 -2.08 -6.70
CA ASN A 11 15.68 -0.95 -6.11
C ASN A 11 14.76 0.27 -6.09
N LEU A 12 14.59 0.85 -4.89
CA LEU A 12 13.79 2.05 -4.63
C LEU A 12 14.71 3.25 -4.48
N TYR A 13 14.56 4.23 -5.37
CA TYR A 13 15.37 5.44 -5.42
C TYR A 13 14.53 6.66 -5.05
N VAL A 14 15.16 7.62 -4.40
CA VAL A 14 14.57 8.89 -3.96
C VAL A 14 15.54 10.01 -4.36
N ASP A 15 14.99 11.15 -4.77
CA ASP A 15 15.74 12.37 -5.09
C ASP A 15 16.94 12.18 -6.05
N ASN A 16 16.77 11.35 -7.08
CA ASN A 16 17.78 11.06 -8.10
C ASN A 16 19.13 10.54 -7.56
N ARG A 17 19.13 9.91 -6.39
CA ARG A 17 20.32 9.30 -5.80
C ARG A 17 20.91 8.21 -6.70
N SER A 18 22.24 8.06 -6.66
CA SER A 18 22.98 6.99 -7.32
C SER A 18 22.79 5.63 -6.64
N GLU A 19 22.55 5.64 -5.32
CA GLU A 19 22.33 4.45 -4.51
C GLU A 19 20.85 4.31 -4.13
N PRO A 20 20.32 3.07 -4.08
CA PRO A 20 18.96 2.84 -3.65
C PRO A 20 18.80 3.14 -2.15
N MET A 21 17.66 3.74 -1.80
CA MET A 21 17.24 3.87 -0.39
C MET A 21 16.86 2.53 0.21
N TYR A 22 16.38 1.62 -0.63
CA TYR A 22 16.00 0.27 -0.23
C TYR A 22 16.06 -0.68 -1.43
N SER A 23 16.46 -1.91 -1.17
CA SER A 23 16.57 -2.98 -2.15
C SER A 23 15.87 -4.23 -1.62
N ILE A 24 15.05 -4.87 -2.46
CA ILE A 24 14.27 -6.07 -2.11
C ILE A 24 14.58 -7.15 -3.13
N GLY A 25 15.05 -8.31 -2.70
CA GLY A 25 15.20 -9.47 -3.57
C GLY A 25 13.86 -10.04 -4.01
N TRP A 26 13.79 -10.61 -5.21
CA TRP A 26 12.60 -11.35 -5.65
C TRP A 26 12.22 -12.47 -4.69
N TYR A 27 13.21 -13.11 -4.05
CA TYR A 27 12.96 -14.14 -3.04
C TYR A 27 12.22 -13.57 -1.82
N GLU A 28 12.55 -12.35 -1.39
CA GLU A 28 11.92 -11.68 -0.25
C GLU A 28 10.48 -11.27 -0.56
N LEU A 29 10.18 -10.92 -1.81
CA LEU A 29 8.80 -10.71 -2.25
C LEU A 29 7.97 -12.00 -2.17
N GLY A 30 8.62 -13.14 -2.40
CA GLY A 30 7.99 -14.46 -2.29
C GLY A 30 7.69 -14.89 -0.86
N ASN A 31 8.27 -14.22 0.14
CA ASN A 31 7.94 -14.45 1.54
C ASN A 31 6.59 -13.77 1.85
N THR A 32 5.56 -14.62 1.95
CA THR A 32 4.20 -14.17 2.19
C THR A 32 3.57 -14.92 3.35
N VAL A 33 2.79 -14.20 4.15
CA VAL A 33 1.90 -14.77 5.16
C VAL A 33 0.46 -14.77 4.64
N LYS A 34 -0.32 -15.76 5.07
CA LYS A 34 -1.76 -15.81 4.78
C LYS A 34 -2.55 -15.21 5.93
N ILE A 35 -3.23 -14.09 5.67
CA ILE A 35 -4.12 -13.44 6.63
C ILE A 35 -5.51 -13.35 5.99
N ASN A 36 -6.50 -13.96 6.63
CA ASN A 36 -7.90 -13.99 6.15
C ASN A 36 -8.02 -14.42 4.67
N GLY A 37 -7.23 -15.42 4.25
CA GLY A 37 -7.22 -15.92 2.88
C GLY A 37 -6.44 -15.07 1.86
N SER A 38 -5.90 -13.91 2.27
CA SER A 38 -5.06 -13.05 1.42
C SER A 38 -3.58 -13.37 1.63
N GLU A 39 -2.81 -13.46 0.54
CA GLU A 39 -1.34 -13.56 0.61
C GLU A 39 -0.74 -12.15 0.75
N ILE A 40 -0.09 -11.90 1.87
CA ILE A 40 0.48 -10.60 2.24
C ILE A 40 2.00 -10.74 2.27
N SER A 41 2.68 -9.84 1.58
CA SER A 41 4.14 -9.89 1.45
C SER A 41 4.82 -9.28 2.67
N GLU A 42 5.71 -10.01 3.33
CA GLU A 42 6.27 -9.65 4.64
C GLU A 42 7.29 -8.51 4.59
N TRP A 43 7.98 -8.34 3.45
CA TRP A 43 8.99 -7.28 3.30
C TRP A 43 8.43 -5.86 3.50
N ILE A 44 7.10 -5.69 3.42
CA ILE A 44 6.45 -4.39 3.47
C ILE A 44 6.70 -3.66 4.80
N ASP A 45 6.96 -4.40 5.87
CA ASP A 45 7.28 -3.83 7.18
C ASP A 45 8.54 -2.96 7.14
N HIS A 46 9.48 -3.22 6.23
CA HIS A 46 10.66 -2.36 6.05
C HIS A 46 10.34 -0.96 5.50
N LEU A 47 9.18 -0.79 4.86
CA LEU A 47 8.71 0.51 4.36
C LEU A 47 7.87 1.28 5.39
N GLN A 48 7.48 0.64 6.49
CA GLN A 48 6.78 1.34 7.57
C GLN A 48 7.66 2.46 8.12
N ASN A 49 7.02 3.56 8.52
CA ASN A 49 7.67 4.76 9.04
C ASN A 49 8.67 5.47 8.11
N LYS A 50 8.88 5.05 6.86
CA LYS A 50 9.74 5.76 5.91
C LYS A 50 9.01 6.98 5.36
N ASP A 51 9.60 8.15 5.53
CA ASP A 51 9.09 9.46 5.11
C ASP A 51 9.15 9.69 3.59
N TRP A 52 10.08 9.03 2.91
CA TRP A 52 10.24 9.07 1.47
C TRP A 52 9.30 8.14 0.70
N VAL A 53 8.52 7.31 1.39
CA VAL A 53 7.53 6.42 0.78
C VAL A 53 6.21 7.17 0.62
N ASP A 54 5.64 7.09 -0.59
CA ASP A 54 4.35 7.70 -0.90
C ASP A 54 3.40 6.67 -1.51
N ILE A 55 2.08 6.89 -1.34
CA ILE A 55 1.03 5.96 -1.80
C ILE A 55 1.15 5.72 -3.32
N THR A 56 1.44 6.76 -4.11
CA THR A 56 1.59 6.64 -5.57
C THR A 56 2.77 5.74 -5.92
N GLY A 57 3.88 5.90 -5.21
CA GLY A 57 5.08 5.08 -5.32
C GLY A 57 4.82 3.61 -5.00
N LEU A 58 4.07 3.32 -3.93
CA LEU A 58 3.69 1.95 -3.55
C LEU A 58 2.91 1.24 -4.67
N TYR A 59 1.87 1.87 -5.24
CA TYR A 59 1.12 1.23 -6.33
C TYR A 59 1.89 1.21 -7.66
N LYS A 60 2.79 2.17 -7.92
CA LYS A 60 3.74 2.08 -9.05
C LYS A 60 4.65 0.86 -8.89
N LEU A 61 5.06 0.55 -7.67
CA LEU A 61 5.85 -0.64 -7.33
C LEU A 61 5.05 -1.93 -7.56
N ALA A 62 3.84 -2.05 -7.01
CA ALA A 62 2.98 -3.22 -7.24
C ALA A 62 2.75 -3.48 -8.74
N ARG A 63 2.53 -2.43 -9.55
CA ARG A 63 2.38 -2.57 -11.00
C ARG A 63 3.64 -3.11 -11.67
N LYS A 64 4.83 -2.69 -11.25
CA LYS A 64 6.11 -3.20 -11.78
C LYS A 64 6.34 -4.66 -11.37
N ILE A 65 6.01 -5.02 -10.12
CA ILE A 65 6.11 -6.39 -9.63
C ILE A 65 5.15 -7.29 -10.40
N HIS A 66 3.88 -6.90 -10.52
CA HIS A 66 2.88 -7.69 -11.23
C HIS A 66 3.21 -7.88 -12.71
N LYS A 67 3.79 -6.88 -13.39
CA LYS A 67 4.28 -7.04 -14.77
C LYS A 67 5.42 -8.05 -14.88
N SER A 68 6.30 -8.11 -13.87
CA SER A 68 7.50 -8.97 -13.89
C SER A 68 7.21 -10.39 -13.39
N LEU A 69 6.26 -10.50 -12.44
CA LEU A 69 5.83 -11.73 -11.80
C LEU A 69 4.30 -11.84 -11.88
N PRO A 70 3.70 -12.04 -13.08
CA PRO A 70 2.24 -11.98 -13.27
C PRO A 70 1.46 -13.06 -12.50
N ARG A 71 2.15 -14.11 -12.02
CA ARG A 71 1.57 -15.20 -11.24
C ARG A 71 1.64 -14.99 -9.73
N ASN A 72 2.22 -13.88 -9.24
CA ASN A 72 2.17 -13.58 -7.82
C ASN A 72 0.72 -13.40 -7.38
N ARG A 73 0.35 -13.97 -6.23
CA ARG A 73 -1.00 -13.89 -5.66
C ARG A 73 -1.08 -12.87 -4.53
N ILE A 74 -0.06 -12.01 -4.42
CA ILE A 74 0.04 -11.01 -3.38
C ILE A 74 -1.13 -10.04 -3.49
N ASP A 75 -1.86 -9.90 -2.39
CA ASP A 75 -2.84 -8.85 -2.23
C ASP A 75 -2.11 -7.55 -1.88
N TRP A 76 -1.80 -6.75 -2.90
CA TRP A 76 -1.10 -5.48 -2.72
C TRP A 76 -1.86 -4.46 -1.88
N VAL A 77 -3.20 -4.55 -1.85
CA VAL A 77 -4.04 -3.65 -1.06
C VAL A 77 -3.91 -3.95 0.42
N GLN A 78 -3.92 -5.24 0.78
CA GLN A 78 -3.67 -5.67 2.16
C GLN A 78 -2.21 -5.50 2.54
N THR A 79 -1.28 -5.82 1.63
CA THR A 79 0.16 -5.65 1.84
C THR A 79 0.51 -4.21 2.18
N PHE A 80 0.03 -3.22 1.42
CA PHE A 80 0.39 -1.82 1.65
C PHE A 80 -0.39 -1.13 2.77
N TYR A 81 -1.44 -1.76 3.32
CA TYR A 81 -2.28 -1.14 4.35
C TYR A 81 -1.51 -0.60 5.56
N PRO A 82 -0.53 -1.32 6.15
CA PRO A 82 0.20 -0.79 7.31
C PRO A 82 0.97 0.49 6.98
N VAL A 83 1.61 0.56 5.81
CA VAL A 83 2.38 1.73 5.37
C VAL A 83 1.45 2.90 5.04
N GLU A 84 0.32 2.63 4.37
CA GLU A 84 -0.69 3.66 4.09
C GLU A 84 -1.28 4.26 5.38
N LYS A 85 -1.53 3.40 6.38
CA LYS A 85 -2.00 3.82 7.70
C LYS A 85 -0.99 4.75 8.38
N ASP A 86 0.29 4.37 8.40
CA ASP A 86 1.36 5.21 9.00
C ASP A 86 1.47 6.57 8.31
N LEU A 87 1.46 6.59 6.96
CA LEU A 87 1.52 7.84 6.20
C LEU A 87 0.32 8.75 6.51
N PHE A 88 -0.86 8.16 6.66
CA PHE A 88 -2.06 8.90 6.99
C PHE A 88 -2.05 9.44 8.43
N LEU A 89 -1.60 8.63 9.40
CA LEU A 89 -1.45 9.08 10.80
C LEU A 89 -0.46 10.23 10.91
N LYS A 90 0.69 10.15 10.25
CA LYS A 90 1.66 11.26 10.19
C LYS A 90 1.07 12.52 9.58
N GLN A 91 0.25 12.38 8.54
CA GLN A 91 -0.46 13.51 7.96
C GLN A 91 -1.43 14.13 8.97
N LEU A 92 -2.20 13.32 9.70
CA LEU A 92 -3.09 13.82 10.75
C LEU A 92 -2.33 14.50 11.89
N GLU A 93 -1.19 13.97 12.33
CA GLU A 93 -0.36 14.62 13.35
C GLU A 93 0.16 15.98 12.87
N SER A 94 0.57 16.06 11.59
CA SER A 94 1.01 17.33 11.00
C SER A 94 -0.13 18.36 10.88
N GLU A 95 -1.35 17.90 10.58
CA GLU A 95 -2.55 18.74 10.49
C GLU A 95 -3.10 19.11 11.88
N GLY A 96 -3.01 18.19 12.85
CA GLY A 96 -3.47 18.34 14.23
C GLY A 96 -2.55 19.21 15.10
N ASN A 97 -1.23 19.22 14.84
CA ASN A 97 -0.35 20.24 15.42
C ASN A 97 -0.68 21.68 14.96
N SER A 98 -1.53 21.85 13.94
CA SER A 98 -2.09 23.14 13.54
C SER A 98 -3.50 23.40 14.12
N ARG A 99 -4.10 22.43 14.81
CA ARG A 99 -5.42 22.53 15.44
C ARG A 99 -5.35 21.96 16.86
N SER A 100 -5.04 22.85 17.80
CA SER A 100 -5.30 22.65 19.22
C SER A 100 -6.75 22.20 19.42
N ASP A 101 -6.85 21.16 20.24
CA ASP A 101 -8.01 20.65 20.97
C ASP A 101 -8.97 19.70 20.24
N SER A 102 -8.98 18.48 20.79
CA SER A 102 -10.06 17.49 20.78
C SER A 102 -10.62 17.07 19.43
N GLU A 103 -10.15 15.93 18.92
CA GLU A 103 -11.06 14.94 18.34
C GLU A 103 -10.34 13.59 18.34
N GLU A 104 -10.80 12.71 19.23
CA GLU A 104 -10.41 11.31 19.31
C GLU A 104 -10.51 10.72 17.90
N VAL A 105 -9.38 10.31 17.33
CA VAL A 105 -9.27 9.92 15.93
C VAL A 105 -10.20 8.72 15.68
N ASN A 106 -11.35 8.99 15.06
CA ASN A 106 -12.34 7.98 14.75
C ASN A 106 -11.76 6.99 13.72
N PHE A 107 -11.49 5.75 14.14
CA PHE A 107 -10.95 4.70 13.28
C PHE A 107 -11.82 4.41 12.04
N GLN A 108 -13.14 4.58 12.11
CA GLN A 108 -14.00 4.40 10.95
C GLN A 108 -13.77 5.51 9.91
N TYR A 109 -13.61 6.75 10.37
CA TYR A 109 -13.24 7.88 9.51
C TYR A 109 -11.86 7.67 8.85
N LEU A 110 -10.90 7.08 9.58
CA LEU A 110 -9.60 6.68 9.03
C LEU A 110 -9.77 5.68 7.88
N LEU A 111 -10.52 4.61 8.10
CA LEU A 111 -10.76 3.56 7.12
C LEU A 111 -11.47 4.12 5.87
N ASP A 112 -12.49 4.95 6.06
CA ASP A 112 -13.24 5.57 4.96
C ASP A 112 -12.34 6.48 4.10
N LYS A 113 -11.46 7.27 4.71
CA LYS A 113 -10.50 8.12 3.98
C LYS A 113 -9.46 7.30 3.23
N ILE A 114 -8.90 6.25 3.84
CA ILE A 114 -7.97 5.33 3.18
C ILE A 114 -8.65 4.67 1.97
N GLN A 115 -9.88 4.19 2.15
CA GLN A 115 -10.66 3.55 1.09
C GLN A 115 -10.98 4.52 -0.05
N LYS A 116 -11.32 5.78 0.26
CA LYS A 116 -11.55 6.83 -0.74
C LYS A 116 -10.27 7.16 -1.54
N ARG A 117 -9.10 7.24 -0.89
CA ARG A 117 -7.80 7.46 -1.55
C ARG A 117 -7.39 6.28 -2.42
N ARG A 118 -7.64 5.05 -1.97
CA ARG A 118 -7.46 3.84 -2.77
C ARG A 118 -8.27 3.95 -4.06
N ASN A 119 -9.58 4.18 -3.95
CA ASN A 119 -10.47 4.31 -5.11
C ASN A 119 -10.02 5.40 -6.11
N PHE A 120 -9.49 6.53 -5.62
CA PHE A 120 -8.96 7.60 -6.47
C PHE A 120 -7.66 7.22 -7.19
N THR A 121 -6.72 6.61 -6.47
CA THR A 121 -5.44 6.13 -7.02
C THR A 121 -5.65 5.05 -8.08
N PHE A 122 -6.66 4.18 -7.90
CA PHE A 122 -7.04 3.17 -8.89
C PHE A 122 -7.66 3.79 -10.16
N LYS A 123 -8.55 4.78 -10.02
CA LYS A 123 -9.13 5.52 -11.16
C LYS A 123 -8.05 6.20 -12.02
N LEU A 124 -7.02 6.77 -11.41
CA LEU A 124 -5.88 7.37 -12.12
C LEU A 124 -4.99 6.34 -12.84
N ASN A 125 -4.98 5.09 -12.37
CA ASN A 125 -4.09 4.05 -12.89
C ASN A 125 -4.71 3.12 -13.94
N LYS A 126 -5.96 3.39 -14.40
CA LYS A 126 -6.72 2.57 -15.37
C LYS A 126 -6.74 1.07 -15.01
N ILE A 127 -6.92 0.74 -13.73
CA ILE A 127 -7.18 -0.63 -13.28
C ILE A 127 -8.69 -0.80 -13.15
N ASP A 128 -9.23 -1.94 -13.60
CA ASP A 128 -10.67 -2.21 -13.73
C ASP A 128 -11.43 -1.95 -12.41
N PRO A 129 -12.32 -0.94 -12.35
CA PRO A 129 -13.13 -0.61 -11.18
C PRO A 129 -14.01 -1.78 -10.70
N ASN A 130 -14.39 -2.69 -11.61
CA ASN A 130 -15.28 -3.82 -11.30
C ASN A 130 -14.63 -4.89 -10.41
N LEU A 131 -13.29 -4.94 -10.36
CA LEU A 131 -12.56 -5.87 -9.49
C LEU A 131 -12.68 -5.48 -8.01
N ILE A 132 -12.84 -4.18 -7.74
CA ILE A 132 -12.95 -3.63 -6.37
C ILE A 132 -14.39 -3.73 -5.89
N GLU A 133 -15.37 -3.41 -6.74
CA GLU A 133 -16.79 -3.54 -6.39
C GLU A 133 -17.14 -4.99 -6.02
N ARG A 134 -16.59 -5.97 -6.76
CA ARG A 134 -16.69 -7.40 -6.39
C ARG A 134 -16.03 -7.72 -5.05
N ARG A 135 -14.82 -7.20 -4.77
CA ARG A 135 -14.08 -7.45 -3.52
C ARG A 135 -14.67 -6.76 -2.29
N VAL A 136 -15.29 -5.59 -2.46
CA VAL A 136 -16.01 -4.88 -1.38
C VAL A 136 -17.31 -5.61 -1.06
N MET A 137 -18.07 -6.01 -2.09
CA MET A 137 -19.29 -6.81 -1.91
C MET A 137 -19.00 -8.17 -1.27
N GLU A 138 -17.88 -8.81 -1.64
CA GLU A 138 -17.47 -10.09 -1.06
C GLU A 138 -17.02 -9.95 0.41
N ASN A 139 -16.31 -8.87 0.77
CA ASN A 139 -15.95 -8.59 2.17
C ASN A 139 -17.15 -8.19 3.05
N LEU A 140 -18.11 -7.42 2.53
CA LEU A 140 -19.35 -7.09 3.27
C LEU A 140 -20.18 -8.34 3.55
N ARG A 141 -20.27 -9.23 2.55
CA ARG A 141 -20.98 -10.50 2.65
C ARG A 141 -20.30 -11.52 3.58
N LEU A 142 -18.96 -11.56 3.61
CA LEU A 142 -18.19 -12.42 4.52
C LEU A 142 -18.24 -11.96 5.99
N ASN A 143 -18.51 -10.67 6.24
CA ASN A 143 -18.63 -10.11 7.59
C ASN A 143 -20.09 -10.02 8.10
N GLY A 144 -21.06 -10.56 7.35
CA GLY A 144 -22.47 -10.62 7.80
C GLY A 144 -23.18 -9.27 7.87
N ILE A 145 -22.67 -8.24 7.18
CA ILE A 145 -23.31 -6.93 7.10
C ILE A 145 -24.05 -6.87 5.76
N SER A 146 -25.35 -7.21 5.79
CA SER A 146 -26.30 -6.92 4.71
C SER A 146 -26.88 -5.51 4.85
#